data_AF-A0A077R1N8-F1
#
_entry.id   AF-A0A077R1N8-F1
#
_cell.length_a   1.000
_cell.length_b   1.000
_cell.length_c   1.000
_cell.angle_alpha   90.00
_cell.angle_beta   90.00
_cell.angle_gamma   90.00
#
_symmetry.space_group_name_H-M   'P 1'
#
loop_
_entity.id
_entity.type
_entity.pdbx_description
1 polymer ?
#
loop_
_entity_poly.entity_id
_entity_poly.type
_entity_poly.pdbx_seq_one_letter_code
_entity_poly.pdbx_strand_id
1 'polypeptide(L)'
;MEAEAKAISETKGIHSGKELPAPRMGDASETASKANTFLPGLKRAGRLNAIVDFVASASRFKLIVPRENVRLTFVLAGIRAPKTARNASEKDEPFGRDGLDFSTLRALQRDVEIEVFSTDKVGGFIGALYLNKSENLAVNLVQNGLATVHGYSAEATPFYKQLLDAEEKAKVGRLGLWHDAVAEEAEYAAAGSDGAVAPTSAGVTRGSGGAAWGATANGGGGGAAATAMAPARTEYVDCIISDVRGSSGPDDPFGFSIQILNDEIQQLETLMEEFSLHHKTPTATLTSFIPRAGDLVSAKFSQDGAWYRAIIRKVSPVLKEAQVSFIDYGNKESVKFKDLRPLDSAKFGRTRLPPQAKDARLSFVRLYDGKQAEYVEEALDRFRAIASEGSKMIANIDYVEPGTNVLHLSLYDPESPEIGKSPEQGCINYELTKEGHALLDDKVRYWKSYPRMTQALQRGIEAAKTRHRGCFEYGDPTEED
;
A
#
# COMPACT_ATOMS: atom_id res chain seq x y z
N MET A 1 3.30 -21.24 -48.89
CA MET A 1 3.41 -22.48 -49.69
C MET A 1 4.86 -22.84 -50.02
N GLU A 2 5.71 -21.92 -50.50
CA GLU A 2 7.11 -22.26 -50.86
C GLU A 2 7.99 -22.71 -49.66
N ALA A 3 7.86 -22.05 -48.50
CA ALA A 3 8.60 -22.42 -47.29
C ALA A 3 8.23 -23.83 -46.76
N GLU A 4 6.96 -24.22 -46.92
CA GLU A 4 6.47 -25.54 -46.52
C GLU A 4 6.97 -26.63 -47.48
N ALA A 5 6.92 -26.37 -48.79
CA ALA A 5 7.49 -27.28 -49.79
C ALA A 5 8.98 -27.54 -49.55
N LYS A 6 9.73 -26.51 -49.13
CA LYS A 6 11.14 -26.64 -48.74
C LYS A 6 11.33 -27.44 -47.45
N ALA A 7 10.47 -27.24 -46.44
CA ALA A 7 10.54 -28.01 -45.20
C ALA A 7 10.21 -29.49 -45.41
N ILE A 8 9.27 -29.79 -46.31
CA ILE A 8 8.94 -31.16 -46.75
C ILE A 8 10.11 -31.77 -47.51
N SER A 9 10.67 -31.08 -48.50
CA SER A 9 11.77 -31.60 -49.31
C SER A 9 13.05 -31.82 -48.51
N GLU A 10 13.32 -30.96 -47.53
CA GLU A 10 14.48 -31.08 -46.64
C GLU A 10 14.20 -31.93 -45.38
N THR A 11 13.00 -32.50 -45.24
CA THR A 11 12.59 -33.35 -44.10
C THR A 11 12.84 -32.68 -42.73
N LYS A 12 12.47 -31.40 -42.60
CA LYS A 12 12.71 -30.60 -41.39
C LYS A 12 11.53 -30.66 -40.41
N GLY A 13 11.85 -30.68 -39.11
CA GLY A 13 10.85 -30.64 -38.03
C GLY A 13 9.84 -31.78 -38.12
N ILE A 14 8.55 -31.45 -38.21
CA ILE A 14 7.45 -32.42 -38.32
C ILE A 14 7.52 -33.28 -39.60
N HIS A 15 8.18 -32.79 -40.65
CA HIS A 15 8.36 -33.52 -41.91
C HIS A 15 9.55 -34.50 -41.86
N SER A 16 10.30 -34.56 -40.76
CA SER A 16 11.44 -35.47 -40.62
C SER A 16 11.05 -36.93 -40.41
N GLY A 17 9.78 -37.19 -40.07
CA GLY A 17 9.30 -38.52 -39.67
C GLY A 17 9.88 -39.04 -38.35
N LYS A 18 10.77 -38.26 -37.70
CA LYS A 18 11.36 -38.60 -36.40
C LYS A 18 10.53 -38.00 -35.29
N GLU A 19 10.02 -38.86 -34.41
CA GLU A 19 9.40 -38.40 -33.17
C GLU A 19 10.50 -37.86 -32.24
N LEU A 20 10.50 -36.54 -32.03
CA LEU A 20 11.41 -35.90 -31.10
C LEU A 20 10.75 -35.89 -29.71
N PRO A 21 11.23 -36.70 -28.74
CA PRO A 21 10.67 -36.68 -27.40
C PRO A 21 10.87 -35.30 -26.76
N ALA A 22 9.86 -34.84 -26.02
CA ALA A 22 9.94 -33.56 -25.32
C ALA A 22 11.16 -33.53 -24.40
N PRO A 23 11.97 -32.45 -24.41
CA PRO A 23 13.12 -32.32 -23.52
C PRO A 23 12.68 -32.50 -22.06
N ARG A 24 13.20 -33.53 -21.37
CA ARG A 24 12.95 -33.74 -19.95
C ARG A 24 13.96 -32.95 -19.14
N MET A 25 13.47 -31.90 -18.50
CA MET A 25 14.28 -31.01 -17.67
C MET A 25 13.88 -31.16 -16.21
N GLY A 26 14.85 -31.29 -15.31
CA GLY A 26 14.60 -31.38 -13.88
C GLY A 26 14.24 -30.01 -13.28
N ASP A 27 13.38 -29.97 -12.26
CA ASP A 27 13.17 -28.74 -11.46
C ASP A 27 14.13 -28.75 -10.26
N ALA A 28 15.12 -27.86 -10.26
CA ALA A 28 16.07 -27.70 -9.16
C ALA A 28 15.46 -26.98 -7.94
N SER A 29 14.33 -26.28 -8.13
CA SER A 29 13.59 -25.57 -7.07
C SER A 29 12.38 -26.34 -6.56
N GLU A 30 12.28 -27.64 -6.85
CA GLU A 30 11.18 -28.50 -6.40
C GLU A 30 11.06 -28.54 -4.87
N THR A 31 12.20 -28.60 -4.17
CA THR A 31 12.27 -28.52 -2.71
C THR A 31 13.50 -27.73 -2.29
N ALA A 32 13.50 -27.18 -1.08
CA ALA A 32 14.67 -26.53 -0.50
C ALA A 32 15.87 -27.49 -0.40
N SER A 33 15.63 -28.77 -0.06
CA SER A 33 16.68 -29.79 0.00
C SER A 33 17.35 -29.99 -1.35
N LYS A 34 16.56 -30.12 -2.41
CA LYS A 34 17.07 -30.26 -3.78
C LYS A 34 17.79 -29.00 -4.24
N ALA A 35 17.25 -27.82 -3.98
CA ALA A 35 17.93 -26.57 -4.33
C ALA A 35 19.32 -26.46 -3.69
N ASN A 36 19.45 -26.90 -2.43
CA ASN A 36 20.71 -26.88 -1.70
C ASN A 36 21.76 -27.87 -2.25
N THR A 37 21.37 -28.92 -2.98
CA THR A 37 22.34 -29.80 -3.65
C THR A 37 22.96 -29.15 -4.88
N PHE A 38 22.21 -28.30 -5.60
CA PHE A 38 22.69 -27.56 -6.77
C PHE A 38 23.47 -26.29 -6.39
N LEU A 39 23.14 -25.66 -5.26
CA LEU A 39 23.70 -24.36 -4.86
C LEU A 39 25.24 -24.29 -4.93
N PRO A 40 26.03 -25.23 -4.37
CA PRO A 40 27.50 -25.13 -4.42
C PRO A 40 28.07 -25.21 -5.84
N GLY A 41 27.39 -25.92 -6.76
CA GLY A 41 27.78 -25.98 -8.17
C GLY A 41 27.51 -24.65 -8.88
N LEU A 42 26.29 -24.13 -8.71
CA LEU A 42 25.87 -22.86 -9.31
C LEU A 42 26.70 -21.67 -8.81
N LYS A 43 27.05 -21.63 -7.51
CA LYS A 43 27.94 -20.59 -6.96
C LYS A 43 29.34 -20.63 -7.57
N ARG A 44 29.91 -21.83 -7.74
CA ARG A 44 31.26 -21.99 -8.32
C ARG A 44 31.31 -21.69 -9.81
N ALA A 45 30.20 -21.87 -10.52
CA ALA A 45 30.13 -21.59 -11.95
C ALA A 45 30.16 -20.08 -12.25
N GLY A 46 29.89 -19.22 -11.26
CA GLY A 46 29.87 -17.76 -11.44
C GLY A 46 28.69 -17.35 -12.32
N ARG A 47 28.99 -16.66 -13.43
CA ARG A 47 27.97 -16.26 -14.41
C ARG A 47 27.56 -17.41 -15.33
N LEU A 48 26.27 -17.69 -15.35
CA LEU A 48 25.64 -18.77 -16.10
C LEU A 48 24.67 -18.22 -17.13
N ASN A 49 24.70 -18.75 -18.34
CA ASN A 49 23.66 -18.49 -19.33
C ASN A 49 22.37 -19.21 -18.94
N ALA A 50 21.27 -18.47 -18.95
CA ALA A 50 19.93 -18.96 -18.67
C ALA A 50 18.92 -18.32 -19.62
N ILE A 51 17.72 -18.89 -19.69
CA ILE A 51 16.60 -18.38 -20.46
C ILE A 51 15.47 -18.11 -19.49
N VAL A 52 14.85 -16.93 -19.57
CA VAL A 52 13.68 -16.61 -18.74
C VAL A 52 12.44 -17.27 -19.35
N ASP A 53 11.97 -18.33 -18.69
CA ASP A 53 10.78 -19.09 -19.09
C ASP A 53 9.50 -18.38 -18.65
N PHE A 54 9.49 -17.83 -17.44
CA PHE A 54 8.32 -17.14 -16.89
C PHE A 54 8.72 -16.04 -15.89
N VAL A 55 7.95 -14.95 -15.86
CA VAL A 55 8.09 -13.86 -14.89
C VAL A 55 6.93 -13.93 -13.91
N ALA A 56 7.20 -14.35 -12.68
CA ALA A 56 6.18 -14.54 -11.64
C ALA A 56 5.87 -13.27 -10.85
N SER A 57 6.84 -12.36 -10.75
CA SER A 57 6.72 -11.00 -10.21
C SER A 57 7.91 -10.19 -10.70
N ALA A 58 7.92 -8.87 -10.46
CA ALA A 58 9.03 -7.99 -10.81
C ALA A 58 10.42 -8.55 -10.41
N SER A 59 10.54 -9.21 -9.26
CA SER A 59 11.80 -9.78 -8.77
C SER A 59 11.89 -11.31 -8.76
N ARG A 60 10.92 -12.04 -9.34
CA ARG A 60 10.89 -13.53 -9.28
C ARG A 60 10.61 -14.14 -10.64
N PHE A 61 11.45 -15.09 -11.04
CA PHE A 61 11.50 -15.68 -12.37
C PHE A 61 11.53 -17.20 -12.30
N LYS A 62 11.06 -17.86 -13.36
CA LYS A 62 11.41 -19.25 -13.68
C LYS A 62 12.43 -19.20 -14.80
N LEU A 63 13.57 -19.83 -14.58
CA LEU A 63 14.68 -19.84 -15.51
C LEU A 63 14.97 -21.26 -15.95
N ILE A 64 15.32 -21.42 -17.22
CA ILE A 64 15.92 -22.63 -17.77
C ILE A 64 17.42 -22.38 -17.81
N VAL A 65 18.21 -23.30 -17.25
CA VAL A 65 19.68 -23.27 -17.33
C VAL A 65 20.12 -24.43 -18.23
N PRO A 66 20.33 -24.20 -19.54
CA PRO A 66 20.52 -25.29 -20.51
C PRO A 66 21.73 -26.16 -20.20
N ARG A 67 22.83 -25.54 -19.73
CA ARG A 67 24.08 -26.25 -19.39
C ARG A 67 23.88 -27.30 -18.30
N GLU A 68 23.04 -27.01 -17.33
CA GLU A 68 22.76 -27.89 -16.19
C GLU A 68 21.54 -28.78 -16.44
N ASN A 69 20.84 -28.59 -17.57
CA ASN A 69 19.58 -29.24 -17.92
C ASN A 69 18.53 -29.18 -16.78
N VAL A 70 18.42 -28.02 -16.14
CA VAL A 70 17.44 -27.78 -15.06
C VAL A 70 16.66 -26.49 -15.27
N ARG A 71 15.42 -26.50 -14.77
CA ARG A 71 14.64 -25.31 -14.47
C ARG A 71 14.82 -24.94 -13.00
N LEU A 72 14.87 -23.65 -12.70
CA LEU A 72 14.90 -23.16 -11.33
C LEU A 72 14.03 -21.92 -11.14
N THR A 73 13.64 -21.66 -9.90
CA THR A 73 13.04 -20.39 -9.48
C THR A 73 14.17 -19.45 -9.08
N PHE A 74 14.21 -18.27 -9.68
CA PHE A 74 15.22 -17.26 -9.42
C PHE A 74 14.60 -16.02 -8.79
N VAL A 75 15.30 -15.42 -7.83
CA VAL A 75 14.86 -14.25 -7.07
C VAL A 75 15.99 -13.23 -7.11
N LEU A 76 15.69 -11.98 -7.46
CA LEU A 76 16.69 -10.92 -7.51
C LEU A 76 17.18 -10.57 -6.10
N ALA A 77 18.50 -10.56 -5.92
CA ALA A 77 19.14 -10.18 -4.68
C ALA A 77 19.14 -8.66 -4.47
N GLY A 78 19.09 -8.24 -3.21
CA GLY A 78 19.35 -6.85 -2.81
C GLY A 78 18.17 -5.88 -2.93
N ILE A 79 16.99 -6.35 -3.37
CA ILE A 79 15.83 -5.49 -3.60
C ILE A 79 14.55 -6.09 -3.00
N ARG A 80 13.60 -5.21 -2.69
CA ARG A 80 12.21 -5.55 -2.39
C ARG A 80 11.32 -4.94 -3.46
N ALA A 81 10.82 -5.78 -4.36
CA ALA A 81 9.85 -5.34 -5.35
C ALA A 81 8.42 -5.41 -4.78
N PRO A 82 7.52 -4.49 -5.14
CA PRO A 82 6.13 -4.54 -4.73
C PRO A 82 5.45 -5.81 -5.25
N LYS A 83 4.55 -6.38 -4.45
CA LYS A 83 3.84 -7.62 -4.82
C LYS A 83 2.84 -7.37 -5.93
N THR A 84 2.74 -8.35 -6.82
CA THR A 84 1.68 -8.43 -7.83
C THR A 84 0.67 -9.50 -7.40
N ALA A 85 -0.62 -9.23 -7.55
CA ALA A 85 -1.72 -10.14 -7.30
C ALA A 85 -1.61 -11.38 -8.19
N ARG A 86 -1.76 -12.58 -7.60
CA ARG A 86 -1.71 -13.85 -8.35
C ARG A 86 -3.07 -14.39 -8.73
N ASN A 87 -4.12 -13.89 -8.10
CA ASN A 87 -5.50 -14.27 -8.32
C ASN A 87 -6.40 -13.06 -8.03
N ALA A 88 -7.69 -13.16 -8.39
CA ALA A 88 -8.66 -12.08 -8.21
C ALA A 88 -8.91 -11.68 -6.74
N SER A 89 -8.45 -12.49 -5.77
CA SER A 89 -8.62 -12.24 -4.32
C SER A 89 -7.44 -11.50 -3.68
N GLU A 90 -6.31 -11.40 -4.38
CA GLU A 90 -5.14 -10.64 -3.97
C GLU A 90 -5.14 -9.28 -4.69
N LYS A 91 -4.62 -8.22 -4.04
CA LYS A 91 -4.44 -6.90 -4.66
C LYS A 91 -2.95 -6.64 -4.92
N ASP A 92 -2.67 -5.94 -6.02
CA ASP A 92 -1.34 -5.43 -6.32
C ASP A 92 -0.90 -4.41 -5.26
N GLU A 93 0.36 -4.46 -4.85
CA GLU A 93 1.00 -3.33 -4.18
C GLU A 93 1.31 -2.23 -5.23
N PRO A 94 1.44 -0.94 -4.84
CA PRO A 94 1.74 0.14 -5.77
C PRO A 94 2.98 -0.16 -6.61
N PHE A 95 2.91 0.10 -7.92
CA PHE A 95 3.93 -0.25 -8.91
C PHE A 95 4.26 -1.74 -9.01
N GLY A 96 3.49 -2.62 -8.37
CA GLY A 96 3.67 -4.08 -8.42
C GLY A 96 3.32 -4.64 -9.79
N ARG A 97 2.28 -4.11 -10.44
CA ARG A 97 1.95 -4.47 -11.82
C ARG A 97 2.93 -3.86 -12.82
N ASP A 98 3.28 -2.59 -12.65
CA ASP A 98 4.26 -1.91 -13.49
C ASP A 98 5.64 -2.59 -13.43
N GLY A 99 6.08 -3.00 -12.24
CA GLY A 99 7.32 -3.76 -12.06
C GLY A 99 7.27 -5.15 -12.72
N LEU A 100 6.12 -5.84 -12.64
CA LEU A 100 5.92 -7.09 -13.36
C LEU A 100 5.98 -6.88 -14.86
N ASP A 101 5.25 -5.90 -15.38
CA ASP A 101 5.20 -5.61 -16.82
C ASP A 101 6.57 -5.14 -17.33
N PHE A 102 7.29 -4.31 -16.56
CA PHE A 102 8.65 -3.88 -16.84
C PHE A 102 9.62 -5.07 -16.98
N SER A 103 9.56 -6.00 -16.04
CA SER A 103 10.41 -7.20 -16.04
C SER A 103 10.00 -8.17 -17.15
N THR A 104 8.69 -8.30 -17.41
CA THR A 104 8.15 -9.14 -18.48
C THR A 104 8.60 -8.63 -19.84
N LEU A 105 8.40 -7.35 -20.14
CA LEU A 105 8.78 -6.73 -21.41
C LEU A 105 10.28 -6.79 -21.69
N ARG A 106 11.12 -6.82 -20.64
CA ARG A 106 12.59 -6.82 -20.75
C ARG A 106 13.24 -8.19 -20.65
N ALA A 107 12.64 -9.14 -19.95
CA ALA A 107 13.29 -10.40 -19.62
C ALA A 107 12.57 -11.63 -20.17
N LEU A 108 11.23 -11.62 -20.30
CA LEU A 108 10.47 -12.82 -20.72
C LEU A 108 10.97 -13.35 -22.06
N GLN A 109 11.23 -14.66 -22.13
CA GLN A 109 11.73 -15.38 -23.30
C GLN A 109 13.06 -14.85 -23.89
N ARG A 110 13.88 -14.18 -23.06
CA ARG A 110 15.23 -13.74 -23.46
C ARG A 110 16.31 -14.58 -22.81
N ASP A 111 17.44 -14.66 -23.51
CA ASP A 111 18.70 -15.15 -22.98
C ASP A 111 19.26 -14.13 -21.99
N VAL A 112 19.65 -14.60 -20.81
CA VAL A 112 20.16 -13.79 -19.71
C VAL A 112 21.39 -14.46 -19.09
N GLU A 113 22.21 -13.68 -18.40
CA GLU A 113 23.26 -14.22 -17.54
C GLU A 113 22.80 -14.11 -16.08
N ILE A 114 22.97 -15.16 -15.30
CA ILE A 114 22.67 -15.16 -13.87
C ILE A 114 23.89 -15.50 -13.03
N GLU A 115 23.94 -14.96 -11.82
CA GLU A 115 24.92 -15.32 -10.80
C GLU A 115 24.20 -15.65 -9.49
N VAL A 116 24.42 -16.85 -8.95
CA VAL A 116 23.69 -17.36 -7.78
C VAL A 116 24.50 -17.13 -6.51
N PHE A 117 23.86 -16.59 -5.46
CA PHE A 117 24.51 -16.31 -4.18
C PHE A 117 24.04 -17.23 -3.05
N SER A 118 22.74 -17.51 -2.98
CA SER A 118 22.11 -18.28 -1.91
C SER A 118 20.78 -18.88 -2.36
N THR A 119 20.07 -19.54 -1.43
CA THR A 119 18.72 -20.06 -1.61
C THR A 119 17.79 -19.54 -0.51
N ASP A 120 16.52 -19.35 -0.84
CA ASP A 120 15.45 -19.09 0.13
C ASP A 120 14.97 -20.41 0.79
N LYS A 121 14.11 -20.30 1.80
CA LYS A 121 13.61 -21.46 2.57
C LYS A 121 12.69 -22.40 1.77
N VAL A 122 12.24 -21.98 0.59
CA VAL A 122 11.34 -22.76 -0.28
C VAL A 122 12.04 -23.29 -1.54
N GLY A 123 13.34 -23.02 -1.72
CA GLY A 123 14.15 -23.52 -2.82
C GLY A 123 14.29 -22.56 -4.02
N GLY A 124 13.94 -21.28 -3.84
CA GLY A 124 14.26 -20.23 -4.81
C GLY A 124 15.72 -19.79 -4.69
N PHE A 125 16.43 -19.69 -5.81
CA PHE A 125 17.82 -19.24 -5.86
C PHE A 125 17.86 -17.70 -5.88
N ILE A 126 18.61 -17.11 -4.96
CA ILE A 126 18.77 -15.66 -4.82
C ILE A 126 20.07 -15.24 -5.51
N GLY A 127 20.00 -14.25 -6.40
CA GLY A 127 21.15 -13.89 -7.23
C GLY A 127 20.98 -12.62 -8.06
N ALA A 128 21.98 -12.36 -8.91
CA ALA A 128 21.94 -11.29 -9.91
C ALA A 128 21.50 -11.82 -11.27
N LEU A 129 20.71 -11.03 -12.00
CA LEU A 129 20.31 -11.32 -13.38
C LEU A 129 20.74 -10.15 -14.27
N TYR A 130 21.44 -10.47 -15.35
CA TYR A 130 21.98 -9.53 -16.31
C TYR A 130 21.33 -9.72 -17.68
N LEU A 131 20.77 -8.63 -18.20
CA LEU A 131 20.33 -8.50 -19.58
C LEU A 131 21.51 -7.97 -20.41
N ASN A 132 21.60 -8.39 -21.68
CA ASN A 132 22.62 -7.89 -22.61
C ASN A 132 24.07 -7.96 -22.06
N LYS A 133 24.36 -8.96 -21.20
CA LYS A 133 25.63 -9.19 -20.48
C LYS A 133 25.99 -8.16 -19.40
N SER A 134 25.61 -6.90 -19.53
CA SER A 134 26.02 -5.84 -18.59
C SER A 134 24.91 -5.30 -17.70
N GLU A 135 23.65 -5.36 -18.14
CA GLU A 135 22.55 -4.64 -17.49
C GLU A 135 21.96 -5.45 -16.34
N ASN A 136 22.29 -5.08 -15.09
CA ASN A 136 21.70 -5.73 -13.93
C ASN A 136 20.23 -5.34 -13.77
N LEU A 137 19.32 -6.32 -13.84
CA LEU A 137 17.88 -6.08 -13.79
C LEU A 137 17.41 -5.54 -12.43
N ALA A 138 18.05 -5.94 -11.33
CA ALA A 138 17.70 -5.42 -10.00
C ALA A 138 18.01 -3.92 -9.88
N VAL A 139 19.17 -3.51 -10.41
CA VAL A 139 19.56 -2.09 -10.50
C VAL A 139 18.60 -1.33 -11.40
N ASN A 140 18.20 -1.91 -12.55
CA ASN A 140 17.24 -1.29 -13.46
C ASN A 140 15.87 -1.06 -12.82
N LEU A 141 15.35 -2.04 -12.08
CA LEU A 141 14.08 -1.93 -11.35
C LEU A 141 14.14 -0.81 -10.32
N VAL A 142 15.22 -0.75 -9.52
CA VAL A 142 15.39 0.31 -8.52
C VAL A 142 15.52 1.68 -9.18
N GLN A 143 16.31 1.80 -10.25
CA GLN A 143 16.54 3.05 -10.98
C GLN A 143 15.25 3.65 -11.57
N ASN A 144 14.28 2.82 -11.93
CA ASN A 144 12.98 3.26 -12.43
C ASN A 144 11.93 3.40 -11.32
N GLY A 145 12.33 3.25 -10.05
CA GLY A 145 11.44 3.32 -8.90
C GLY A 145 10.44 2.16 -8.82
N LEU A 146 10.75 1.00 -9.40
CA LEU A 146 9.86 -0.17 -9.39
C LEU A 146 10.22 -1.20 -8.30
N ALA A 147 11.27 -0.92 -7.54
CA ALA A 147 11.69 -1.67 -6.35
C ALA A 147 12.47 -0.76 -5.39
N THR A 148 12.53 -1.12 -4.11
CA THR A 148 13.39 -0.46 -3.11
C THR A 148 14.59 -1.32 -2.75
N VAL A 149 15.66 -0.71 -2.25
CA VAL A 149 16.84 -1.43 -1.77
C VAL A 149 16.52 -2.10 -0.44
N HIS A 150 16.78 -3.41 -0.36
CA HIS A 150 16.63 -4.17 0.88
C HIS A 150 17.99 -4.27 1.58
N GLY A 151 18.28 -3.34 2.50
CA GLY A 151 19.61 -3.13 3.13
C GLY A 151 20.38 -4.41 3.44
N TYR A 152 19.84 -5.28 4.31
CA TYR A 152 20.49 -6.53 4.70
C TYR A 152 20.83 -7.46 3.51
N SER A 153 19.95 -7.53 2.50
CA SER A 153 20.21 -8.39 1.34
C SER A 153 21.15 -7.73 0.35
N ALA A 154 21.16 -6.40 0.29
CA ALA A 154 21.90 -5.62 -0.70
C ALA A 154 23.38 -5.53 -0.32
N GLU A 155 23.69 -5.36 0.97
CA GLU A 155 25.06 -5.33 1.50
C GLU A 155 25.87 -6.59 1.17
N ALA A 156 25.20 -7.74 1.07
CA ALA A 156 25.83 -9.01 0.70
C ALA A 156 26.09 -9.16 -0.81
N THR A 157 25.71 -8.17 -1.63
CA THR A 157 25.85 -8.24 -3.10
C THR A 157 27.05 -7.43 -3.60
N PRO A 158 27.73 -7.90 -4.68
CA PRO A 158 28.83 -7.14 -5.29
C PRO A 158 28.44 -5.79 -5.89
N PHE A 159 27.13 -5.56 -6.10
CA PHE A 159 26.57 -4.38 -6.75
C PHE A 159 25.77 -3.49 -5.78
N TYR A 160 26.02 -3.62 -4.47
CA TYR A 160 25.38 -2.81 -3.43
C TYR A 160 25.42 -1.32 -3.74
N LYS A 161 26.61 -0.79 -4.09
CA LYS A 161 26.78 0.62 -4.44
C LYS A 161 25.91 1.03 -5.64
N GLN A 162 25.82 0.18 -6.66
CA GLN A 162 24.99 0.47 -7.84
C GLN A 162 23.49 0.52 -7.50
N LEU A 163 23.04 -0.27 -6.52
CA LEU A 163 21.66 -0.23 -6.03
C LEU A 163 21.37 1.09 -5.29
N LEU A 164 22.30 1.55 -4.45
CA LEU A 164 22.16 2.85 -3.77
C LEU A 164 22.15 4.00 -4.77
N ASP A 165 23.11 4.03 -5.69
CA ASP A 165 23.20 5.06 -6.74
C ASP A 165 21.93 5.06 -7.63
N ALA A 166 21.36 3.88 -7.90
CA ALA A 166 20.11 3.75 -8.65
C ALA A 166 18.90 4.24 -7.85
N GLU A 167 18.83 3.95 -6.56
CA GLU A 167 17.73 4.39 -5.71
C GLU A 167 17.74 5.90 -5.55
N GLU A 168 18.93 6.49 -5.36
CA GLU A 168 19.12 7.94 -5.34
C GLU A 168 18.66 8.58 -6.65
N LYS A 169 19.05 8.02 -7.81
CA LYS A 169 18.55 8.50 -9.10
C LYS A 169 17.04 8.41 -9.24
N ALA A 170 16.43 7.34 -8.74
CA ALA A 170 14.99 7.16 -8.78
C ALA A 170 14.26 8.16 -7.86
N LYS A 171 14.84 8.45 -6.69
CA LYS A 171 14.39 9.50 -5.75
C LYS A 171 14.47 10.88 -6.37
N VAL A 172 15.65 11.26 -6.87
CA VAL A 172 15.87 12.55 -7.55
C VAL A 172 14.95 12.69 -8.75
N GLY A 173 14.80 11.62 -9.55
CA GLY A 173 13.93 11.59 -10.72
C GLY A 173 12.44 11.48 -10.41
N ARG A 174 12.04 11.33 -9.14
CA ARG A 174 10.64 11.13 -8.71
C ARG A 174 9.95 10.02 -9.51
N LEU A 175 10.65 8.91 -9.70
CA LEU A 175 10.19 7.79 -10.51
C LEU A 175 9.51 6.72 -9.67
N GLY A 176 8.45 6.13 -10.19
CA GLY A 176 7.74 5.00 -9.57
C GLY A 176 7.43 5.24 -8.09
N LEU A 177 7.83 4.32 -7.23
CA LEU A 177 7.70 4.36 -5.77
C LEU A 177 8.19 5.67 -5.11
N TRP A 178 9.03 6.47 -5.79
CA TRP A 178 9.60 7.70 -5.27
C TRP A 178 8.94 8.97 -5.81
N HIS A 179 7.83 8.87 -6.55
CA HIS A 179 7.20 10.06 -7.14
C HIS A 179 6.76 11.12 -6.12
N ASP A 180 6.55 10.73 -4.85
CA ASP A 180 6.13 11.62 -3.76
C ASP A 180 7.26 11.95 -2.75
N ALA A 181 8.47 11.38 -2.87
CA ALA A 181 9.43 11.26 -1.76
C ALA A 181 10.48 12.39 -1.60
N VAL A 182 10.51 13.42 -2.44
CA VAL A 182 11.51 14.53 -2.35
C VAL A 182 10.84 15.90 -2.41
N ALA A 183 9.60 16.02 -1.94
CA ALA A 183 9.02 17.34 -1.68
C ALA A 183 9.58 17.96 -0.38
N GLU A 184 9.99 17.15 0.59
CA GLU A 184 10.52 17.62 1.88
C GLU A 184 11.96 18.14 1.81
N GLU A 185 12.87 17.53 1.04
CA GLU A 185 14.29 17.95 1.04
C GLU A 185 14.61 19.11 0.08
N ALA A 186 13.79 19.34 -0.95
CA ALA A 186 13.98 20.45 -1.90
C ALA A 186 13.51 21.80 -1.33
N GLU A 187 12.65 21.79 -0.31
CA GLU A 187 12.15 22.98 0.39
C GLU A 187 13.26 23.64 1.24
N TYR A 188 14.17 22.83 1.81
CA TYR A 188 15.30 23.32 2.60
C TYR A 188 16.42 24.01 1.79
N ALA A 189 16.60 23.64 0.52
CA ALA A 189 17.67 24.19 -0.33
C ALA A 189 17.25 25.44 -1.11
N ALA A 190 15.95 25.62 -1.37
CA ALA A 190 15.41 26.77 -2.10
C ALA A 190 15.24 28.03 -1.22
N ALA A 191 15.23 27.88 0.11
CA ALA A 191 15.13 28.99 1.07
C ALA A 191 16.41 29.86 1.20
N GLY A 192 17.47 29.57 0.42
CA GLY A 192 18.80 30.16 0.60
C GLY A 192 19.25 31.25 -0.36
N SER A 193 18.46 31.69 -1.36
CA SER A 193 18.94 32.76 -2.26
C SER A 193 17.84 33.68 -2.82
N ASP A 194 17.93 34.92 -2.35
CA ASP A 194 17.61 36.21 -2.97
C ASP A 194 16.17 36.53 -3.41
N GLY A 195 15.63 37.55 -2.74
CA GLY A 195 14.45 38.29 -3.13
C GLY A 195 14.72 39.41 -4.13
N ALA A 196 13.68 39.77 -4.90
CA ALA A 196 13.50 41.09 -5.51
C ALA A 196 12.04 41.30 -5.97
N VAL A 197 11.27 41.97 -5.10
CA VAL A 197 10.24 43.02 -5.29
C VAL A 197 9.51 43.19 -6.66
N ALA A 198 8.20 42.83 -6.65
CA ALA A 198 6.96 43.52 -7.11
C ALA A 198 6.79 44.06 -8.57
N PRO A 199 5.61 44.59 -9.03
CA PRO A 199 4.22 44.58 -8.48
C PRO A 199 3.05 44.33 -9.51
N THR A 200 1.86 44.07 -8.95
CA THR A 200 0.48 44.49 -9.33
C THR A 200 -0.04 44.49 -10.79
N SER A 201 -1.24 43.91 -11.02
CA SER A 201 -2.45 44.67 -11.41
C SER A 201 -3.73 43.82 -11.48
N ALA A 202 -4.78 44.41 -10.91
CA ALA A 202 -6.23 44.14 -10.93
C ALA A 202 -6.90 43.55 -12.20
N GLY A 203 -8.05 42.89 -12.00
CA GLY A 203 -9.02 42.63 -13.08
C GLY A 203 -10.22 41.75 -12.69
N VAL A 204 -11.28 42.40 -12.19
CA VAL A 204 -12.61 41.85 -11.87
C VAL A 204 -13.37 41.39 -13.14
N THR A 205 -14.14 40.28 -13.09
CA THR A 205 -15.59 40.25 -13.41
C THR A 205 -16.26 38.87 -13.26
N ARG A 206 -17.52 38.94 -12.79
CA ARG A 206 -18.52 37.90 -12.54
C ARG A 206 -19.14 37.33 -13.83
N GLY A 207 -19.63 36.09 -13.75
CA GLY A 207 -20.66 35.55 -14.65
C GLY A 207 -21.26 34.25 -14.13
N SER A 208 -22.50 34.31 -13.64
CA SER A 208 -23.31 33.17 -13.17
C SER A 208 -24.06 32.49 -14.31
N GLY A 209 -24.35 31.19 -14.18
CA GLY A 209 -25.39 30.51 -14.95
C GLY A 209 -25.38 29.00 -14.74
N GLY A 210 -26.38 28.48 -14.02
CA GLY A 210 -26.56 27.04 -13.78
C GLY A 210 -27.40 26.33 -14.84
N ALA A 211 -27.24 25.01 -14.94
CA ALA A 211 -28.30 23.99 -14.83
C ALA A 211 -27.97 22.68 -15.60
N ALA A 212 -28.18 21.56 -14.89
CA ALA A 212 -28.77 20.29 -15.32
C ALA A 212 -28.17 19.41 -16.45
N TRP A 213 -27.54 18.30 -16.02
CA TRP A 213 -27.79 16.87 -16.33
C TRP A 213 -28.34 16.44 -17.71
N GLY A 214 -27.59 15.55 -18.39
CA GLY A 214 -28.16 14.57 -19.33
C GLY A 214 -27.27 14.02 -20.46
N ALA A 215 -26.81 12.78 -20.29
CA ALA A 215 -26.61 11.71 -21.31
C ALA A 215 -25.49 11.74 -22.38
N THR A 216 -24.57 10.76 -22.23
CA THR A 216 -23.94 9.82 -23.20
C THR A 216 -23.54 10.25 -24.63
N ALA A 217 -22.26 10.03 -24.99
CA ALA A 217 -21.86 9.17 -26.12
C ALA A 217 -20.33 8.91 -26.18
N ASN A 218 -20.01 7.74 -26.73
CA ASN A 218 -18.71 7.08 -26.87
C ASN A 218 -17.87 7.68 -28.01
N GLY A 219 -16.54 7.63 -27.92
CA GLY A 219 -15.63 8.00 -29.01
C GLY A 219 -14.16 7.82 -28.66
N GLY A 220 -13.54 6.75 -29.17
CA GLY A 220 -12.13 6.43 -28.98
C GLY A 220 -11.19 7.27 -29.84
N GLY A 221 -9.99 7.53 -29.30
CA GLY A 221 -8.87 8.14 -30.00
C GLY A 221 -7.63 8.17 -29.11
N GLY A 222 -6.65 7.33 -29.42
CA GLY A 222 -5.38 7.27 -28.72
C GLY A 222 -4.57 8.56 -28.88
N GLY A 223 -4.18 9.13 -27.76
CA GLY A 223 -3.31 10.30 -27.65
C GLY A 223 -2.70 10.33 -26.24
N ALA A 224 -1.42 10.71 -26.16
CA ALA A 224 -0.58 10.70 -24.96
C ALA A 224 -1.31 11.07 -23.66
N ALA A 225 -1.25 10.19 -22.66
CA ALA A 225 -2.00 10.32 -21.42
C ALA A 225 -1.44 11.47 -20.55
N ALA A 226 -2.08 12.63 -20.65
CA ALA A 226 -2.11 13.60 -19.57
C ALA A 226 -2.60 12.93 -18.28
N THR A 227 -1.98 13.23 -17.14
CA THR A 227 -2.42 12.79 -15.81
C THR A 227 -3.89 13.13 -15.60
N ALA A 228 -4.76 12.13 -15.76
CA ALA A 228 -6.21 12.31 -15.65
C ALA A 228 -6.57 12.63 -14.20
N MET A 229 -7.29 13.74 -14.01
CA MET A 229 -7.90 14.15 -12.74
C MET A 229 -8.90 13.06 -12.30
N ALA A 230 -8.74 12.50 -11.09
CA ALA A 230 -9.67 11.50 -10.59
C ALA A 230 -11.09 12.09 -10.53
N PRO A 231 -12.13 11.44 -11.07
CA PRO A 231 -13.48 12.00 -11.08
C PRO A 231 -14.00 12.15 -9.64
N ALA A 232 -14.83 13.16 -9.40
CA ALA A 232 -15.53 13.31 -8.12
C ALA A 232 -16.41 12.06 -7.88
N ARG A 233 -16.14 11.37 -6.78
CA ARG A 233 -16.92 10.23 -6.29
C ARG A 233 -18.02 10.70 -5.35
N THR A 234 -19.17 10.06 -5.51
CA THR A 234 -20.35 10.25 -4.67
C THR A 234 -20.76 8.87 -4.18
N GLU A 235 -20.14 8.44 -3.09
CA GLU A 235 -20.33 7.13 -2.49
C GLU A 235 -20.50 7.31 -0.98
N TYR A 236 -21.75 7.46 -0.59
CA TYR A 236 -22.12 7.63 0.81
C TYR A 236 -22.36 6.26 1.44
N VAL A 237 -21.74 6.06 2.60
CA VAL A 237 -21.94 4.89 3.44
C VAL A 237 -22.23 5.33 4.86
N ASP A 238 -23.14 4.62 5.51
CA ASP A 238 -23.31 4.75 6.95
C ASP A 238 -22.14 4.04 7.64
N CYS A 239 -21.53 4.66 8.64
CA CYS A 239 -20.39 4.08 9.35
C CYS A 239 -20.35 4.50 10.83
N ILE A 240 -19.53 3.81 11.60
CA ILE A 240 -19.08 4.25 12.92
C ILE A 240 -17.55 4.34 12.91
N ILE A 241 -17.00 5.27 13.69
CA ILE A 241 -15.55 5.29 13.97
C ILE A 241 -15.29 4.24 15.05
N SER A 242 -14.52 3.20 14.71
CA SER A 242 -14.28 2.06 15.60
C SER A 242 -12.99 2.19 16.41
N ASP A 243 -12.08 3.05 15.98
CA ASP A 243 -10.81 3.33 16.64
C ASP A 243 -10.23 4.67 16.18
N VAL A 244 -9.65 5.43 17.11
CA VAL A 244 -8.93 6.68 16.84
C VAL A 244 -7.52 6.56 17.42
N ARG A 245 -6.52 6.78 16.58
CA ARG A 245 -5.10 6.65 16.88
C ARG A 245 -4.40 7.97 16.69
N GLY A 246 -3.24 8.09 17.32
CA GLY A 246 -2.40 9.27 17.26
C GLY A 246 -2.20 9.88 18.65
N SER A 247 -1.07 10.56 18.77
CA SER A 247 -0.69 11.38 19.92
C SER A 247 0.08 12.61 19.44
N SER A 248 0.37 13.54 20.33
CA SER A 248 1.29 14.66 20.07
C SER A 248 2.74 14.23 19.80
N GLY A 249 3.08 12.94 19.98
CA GLY A 249 4.40 12.40 19.70
C GLY A 249 4.64 12.13 18.20
N PRO A 250 5.88 12.28 17.70
CA PRO A 250 6.22 12.08 16.29
C PRO A 250 6.08 10.62 15.82
N ASP A 251 6.05 9.66 16.76
CA ASP A 251 6.03 8.23 16.46
C ASP A 251 4.62 7.64 16.31
N ASP A 252 3.56 8.41 16.57
CA ASP A 252 2.16 7.97 16.47
C ASP A 252 1.29 9.04 15.79
N PRO A 253 1.31 9.10 14.44
CA PRO A 253 0.53 10.09 13.69
C PRO A 253 -0.97 9.79 13.79
N PHE A 254 -1.78 10.85 13.61
CA PHE A 254 -3.23 10.72 13.58
C PHE A 254 -3.70 9.75 12.48
N GLY A 255 -4.61 8.87 12.85
CA GLY A 255 -5.36 8.04 11.91
C GLY A 255 -6.51 7.34 12.63
N PHE A 256 -7.52 6.91 11.89
CA PHE A 256 -8.67 6.24 12.50
C PHE A 256 -9.13 5.06 11.65
N SER A 257 -9.97 4.21 12.22
CA SER A 257 -10.64 3.15 11.50
C SER A 257 -12.15 3.33 11.58
N ILE A 258 -12.84 2.88 10.54
CA ILE A 258 -14.30 2.81 10.52
C ILE A 258 -14.79 1.38 10.33
N GLN A 259 -16.00 1.12 10.79
CA GLN A 259 -16.81 0.00 10.36
C GLN A 259 -17.99 0.54 9.55
N ILE A 260 -18.25 -0.05 8.38
CA ILE A 260 -19.37 0.34 7.52
C ILE A 260 -20.63 -0.35 8.03
N LEU A 261 -21.68 0.41 8.29
CA LEU A 261 -23.00 -0.08 8.72
C LEU A 261 -23.73 -0.73 7.55
N ASN A 262 -23.48 -2.02 7.35
CA ASN A 262 -24.14 -2.87 6.36
C ASN A 262 -24.50 -4.24 6.97
N ASP A 263 -25.00 -5.17 6.14
CA ASP A 263 -25.37 -6.52 6.57
C ASP A 263 -24.21 -7.33 7.19
N GLU A 264 -22.94 -6.93 6.99
CA GLU A 264 -21.78 -7.59 7.59
C GLU A 264 -21.66 -7.31 9.10
N ILE A 265 -22.27 -6.24 9.63
CA ILE A 265 -22.23 -5.95 11.07
C ILE A 265 -22.99 -6.99 11.87
N GLN A 266 -24.18 -7.40 11.43
CA GLN A 266 -24.92 -8.48 12.09
C GLN A 266 -24.13 -9.80 12.05
N GLN A 267 -23.37 -10.02 10.97
CA GLN A 267 -22.47 -11.16 10.87
C GLN A 267 -21.28 -11.05 11.83
N LEU A 268 -20.76 -9.84 12.05
CA LEU A 268 -19.71 -9.59 13.04
C LEU A 268 -20.23 -9.86 14.45
N GLU A 269 -21.41 -9.35 14.82
CA GLU A 269 -22.05 -9.61 16.11
C GLU A 269 -22.21 -11.11 16.36
N THR A 270 -22.82 -11.81 15.39
CA THR A 270 -23.00 -13.27 15.44
C THR A 270 -21.66 -14.00 15.57
N LEU A 271 -20.65 -13.58 14.77
CA LEU A 271 -19.32 -14.18 14.83
C LEU A 271 -18.67 -13.96 16.19
N MET A 272 -18.79 -12.77 16.79
CA MET A 272 -18.21 -12.45 18.09
C MET A 272 -18.89 -13.24 19.23
N GLU A 273 -20.19 -13.49 19.15
CA GLU A 273 -20.90 -14.39 20.08
C GLU A 273 -20.36 -15.83 19.99
N GLU A 274 -20.27 -16.38 18.78
CA GLU A 274 -19.69 -17.70 18.52
C GLU A 274 -18.22 -17.77 18.97
N PHE A 275 -17.46 -16.69 18.73
CA PHE A 275 -16.05 -16.57 19.10
C PHE A 275 -15.86 -16.60 20.62
N SER A 276 -16.70 -15.87 21.34
CA SER A 276 -16.73 -15.85 22.80
C SER A 276 -17.04 -17.23 23.36
N LEU A 277 -18.05 -17.92 22.83
CA LEU A 277 -18.41 -19.29 23.21
C LEU A 277 -17.27 -20.29 22.94
N HIS A 278 -16.61 -20.16 21.78
CA HIS A 278 -15.47 -21.00 21.42
C HIS A 278 -14.34 -20.89 22.45
N HIS A 279 -14.02 -19.68 22.91
CA HIS A 279 -12.92 -19.46 23.86
C HIS A 279 -13.28 -19.73 25.33
N LYS A 280 -14.56 -19.91 25.66
CA LYS A 280 -15.03 -20.41 26.97
C LYS A 280 -14.84 -21.92 27.15
N THR A 281 -14.80 -22.66 26.05
CA THR A 281 -14.59 -24.12 26.09
C THR A 281 -13.11 -24.42 26.35
N PRO A 282 -12.75 -25.31 27.28
CA PRO A 282 -11.36 -25.67 27.52
C PRO A 282 -10.73 -26.27 26.25
N THR A 283 -9.91 -25.47 25.56
CA THR A 283 -9.12 -25.98 24.44
C THR A 283 -7.89 -26.71 25.02
N ALA A 284 -7.58 -27.90 24.50
CA ALA A 284 -6.35 -28.61 24.86
C ALA A 284 -5.14 -27.67 24.78
N THR A 285 -4.30 -27.66 25.81
CA THR A 285 -3.13 -26.79 25.92
C THR A 285 -2.24 -26.96 24.68
N LEU A 286 -2.27 -25.97 23.77
CA LEU A 286 -1.41 -25.91 22.61
C LEU A 286 -0.02 -25.44 23.07
N THR A 287 0.77 -26.36 23.60
CA THR A 287 2.09 -26.12 24.19
C THR A 287 3.18 -25.72 23.17
N SER A 288 2.83 -25.44 21.91
CA SER A 288 3.80 -25.12 20.85
C SER A 288 3.34 -24.06 19.84
N PHE A 289 2.41 -23.17 20.21
CA PHE A 289 2.11 -22.02 19.34
C PHE A 289 3.25 -21.00 19.41
N ILE A 290 3.95 -20.79 18.29
CA ILE A 290 4.98 -19.76 18.13
C ILE A 290 4.41 -18.68 17.20
N PRO A 291 3.99 -17.52 17.73
CA PRO A 291 3.39 -16.47 16.93
C PRO A 291 4.40 -15.86 15.95
N ARG A 292 3.98 -15.58 14.71
CA ARG A 292 4.81 -14.91 13.68
C ARG A 292 4.09 -13.71 13.08
N ALA A 293 4.86 -12.73 12.62
CA ALA A 293 4.31 -11.60 11.88
C ALA A 293 3.52 -12.08 10.64
N GLY A 294 2.32 -11.53 10.48
CA GLY A 294 1.35 -11.91 9.44
C GLY A 294 0.37 -13.01 9.85
N ASP A 295 0.60 -13.73 10.95
CA ASP A 295 -0.33 -14.77 11.42
C ASP A 295 -1.66 -14.12 11.86
N LEU A 296 -2.77 -14.75 11.46
CA LEU A 296 -4.11 -14.44 11.94
C LEU A 296 -4.40 -15.28 13.18
N VAL A 297 -4.72 -14.62 14.30
CA VAL A 297 -4.78 -15.22 15.63
C VAL A 297 -6.03 -14.78 16.37
N SER A 298 -6.35 -15.51 17.44
CA SER A 298 -7.22 -14.99 18.50
C SER A 298 -6.33 -14.28 19.52
N ALA A 299 -6.62 -13.01 19.81
CA ALA A 299 -5.92 -12.21 20.80
C ALA A 299 -6.89 -11.73 21.87
N LYS A 300 -6.47 -11.78 23.13
CA LYS A 300 -7.26 -11.23 24.24
C LYS A 300 -6.99 -9.73 24.34
N PHE A 301 -8.05 -8.92 24.28
CA PHE A 301 -7.94 -7.47 24.45
C PHE A 301 -7.79 -7.12 25.93
N SER A 302 -6.88 -6.21 26.28
CA SER A 302 -6.57 -5.95 27.69
C SER A 302 -7.70 -5.26 28.45
N GLN A 303 -8.53 -4.46 27.77
CA GLN A 303 -9.50 -3.57 28.42
C GLN A 303 -10.71 -4.32 28.98
N ASP A 304 -11.21 -5.32 28.26
CA ASP A 304 -12.39 -6.11 28.62
C ASP A 304 -12.07 -7.60 28.88
N GLY A 305 -10.87 -8.06 28.51
CA GLY A 305 -10.48 -9.46 28.61
C GLY A 305 -11.22 -10.39 27.65
N ALA A 306 -11.93 -9.88 26.65
CA ALA A 306 -12.56 -10.67 25.62
C ALA A 306 -11.55 -11.04 24.52
N TRP A 307 -11.89 -12.08 23.75
CA TRP A 307 -11.05 -12.55 22.64
C TRP A 307 -11.56 -11.98 21.33
N TYR A 308 -10.63 -11.56 20.47
CA TYR A 308 -10.91 -10.95 19.18
C TYR A 308 -10.04 -11.54 18.09
N ARG A 309 -10.44 -11.34 16.83
CA ARG A 309 -9.60 -11.66 15.67
C ARG A 309 -8.54 -10.58 15.50
N ALA A 310 -7.28 -10.99 15.43
CA ALA A 310 -6.18 -10.06 15.26
C ALA A 310 -5.12 -10.59 14.31
N ILE A 311 -4.41 -9.69 13.63
CA ILE A 311 -3.22 -10.03 12.86
C ILE A 311 -1.98 -9.58 13.60
N ILE A 312 -0.97 -10.44 13.64
CA ILE A 312 0.32 -10.10 14.23
C ILE A 312 1.09 -9.18 13.30
N ARG A 313 1.51 -8.02 13.80
CA ARG A 313 2.36 -7.06 13.07
C ARG A 313 3.84 -7.28 13.36
N LYS A 314 4.18 -7.40 14.64
CA LYS A 314 5.56 -7.58 15.11
C LYS A 314 5.58 -8.54 16.29
N VAL A 315 6.65 -9.32 16.41
CA VAL A 315 6.84 -10.26 17.51
C VAL A 315 8.10 -9.88 18.27
N SER A 316 8.02 -9.89 19.59
CA SER A 316 9.16 -9.76 20.49
C SER A 316 9.35 -11.07 21.27
N PRO A 317 10.20 -12.01 20.79
CA PRO A 317 10.45 -13.26 21.50
C PRO A 317 11.06 -13.06 22.88
N VAL A 318 11.84 -11.99 23.05
CA VAL A 318 12.50 -11.63 24.32
C VAL A 318 11.46 -11.25 25.37
N LEU A 319 10.51 -10.39 25.00
CA LEU A 319 9.46 -9.91 25.89
C LEU A 319 8.25 -10.87 25.97
N LYS A 320 8.25 -11.93 25.16
CA LYS A 320 7.15 -12.91 25.03
C LYS A 320 5.82 -12.23 24.73
N GLU A 321 5.86 -11.25 23.84
CA GLU A 321 4.70 -10.46 23.40
C GLU A 321 4.72 -10.24 21.89
N ALA A 322 3.57 -9.89 21.34
CA ALA A 322 3.43 -9.53 19.95
C ALA A 322 2.56 -8.28 19.83
N GLN A 323 2.96 -7.36 18.96
CA GLN A 323 2.11 -6.25 18.55
C GLN A 323 1.08 -6.78 17.55
N VAL A 324 -0.19 -6.60 17.87
CA VAL A 324 -1.32 -7.06 17.06
C VAL A 324 -2.16 -5.89 16.57
N SER A 325 -2.88 -6.09 15.46
CA SER A 325 -3.97 -5.20 15.05
C SER A 325 -5.27 -6.01 15.04
N PHE A 326 -6.27 -5.55 15.78
CA PHE A 326 -7.60 -6.18 15.81
C PHE A 326 -8.31 -5.88 14.49
N ILE A 327 -8.51 -6.90 13.67
CA ILE A 327 -8.87 -6.72 12.26
C ILE A 327 -10.33 -6.25 12.06
N ASP A 328 -11.13 -6.36 13.11
CA ASP A 328 -12.53 -5.98 13.08
C ASP A 328 -12.76 -4.59 13.64
N TYR A 329 -11.87 -4.08 14.50
CA TYR A 329 -12.04 -2.79 15.21
C TYR A 329 -10.97 -1.75 14.86
N GLY A 330 -9.81 -2.16 14.36
CA GLY A 330 -8.74 -1.28 13.89
C GLY A 330 -7.68 -0.92 14.94
N ASN A 331 -8.03 -1.02 16.22
CA ASN A 331 -7.13 -0.77 17.34
C ASN A 331 -5.93 -1.74 17.36
N LYS A 332 -4.84 -1.27 17.97
CA LYS A 332 -3.55 -1.99 18.05
C LYS A 332 -3.13 -2.11 19.50
N GLU A 333 -2.51 -3.24 19.86
CA GLU A 333 -2.04 -3.48 21.23
C GLU A 333 -0.81 -4.39 21.24
N SER A 334 0.01 -4.31 22.29
CA SER A 334 1.02 -5.34 22.58
C SER A 334 0.42 -6.41 23.48
N VAL A 335 0.26 -7.63 22.95
CA VAL A 335 -0.40 -8.75 23.62
C VAL A 335 0.62 -9.83 23.99
N LYS A 336 0.57 -10.30 25.24
CA LYS A 336 1.47 -11.37 25.73
C LYS A 336 1.15 -12.70 25.04
N PHE A 337 2.14 -13.56 24.84
CA PHE A 337 1.94 -14.86 24.18
C PHE A 337 0.92 -15.76 24.89
N LYS A 338 0.77 -15.64 26.21
CA LYS A 338 -0.25 -16.39 26.98
C LYS A 338 -1.69 -15.98 26.62
N ASP A 339 -1.84 -14.77 26.09
CA ASP A 339 -3.10 -14.13 25.70
C ASP A 339 -3.29 -14.17 24.17
N LEU A 340 -2.51 -15.03 23.48
CA LEU A 340 -2.64 -15.35 22.06
C LEU A 340 -2.97 -16.83 21.87
N ARG A 341 -3.84 -17.13 20.90
CA ARG A 341 -4.18 -18.49 20.47
C ARG A 341 -4.19 -18.57 18.94
N PRO A 342 -3.87 -19.72 18.34
CA PRO A 342 -4.16 -19.96 16.93
C PRO A 342 -5.63 -19.72 16.64
N LEU A 343 -5.93 -19.09 15.51
CA LEU A 343 -7.30 -18.94 15.05
C LEU A 343 -7.77 -20.24 14.38
N ASP A 344 -8.96 -20.74 14.75
CA ASP A 344 -9.68 -21.73 13.93
C ASP A 344 -10.09 -21.05 12.62
N SER A 345 -9.25 -21.22 11.60
CA SER A 345 -9.39 -20.53 10.32
C SER A 345 -10.60 -21.02 9.53
N ALA A 346 -11.11 -22.23 9.80
CA ALA A 346 -12.30 -22.75 9.14
C ALA A 346 -13.57 -22.06 9.66
N LYS A 347 -13.62 -21.77 10.97
CA LYS A 347 -14.78 -21.11 11.60
C LYS A 347 -14.70 -19.60 11.59
N PHE A 348 -13.52 -19.02 11.81
CA PHE A 348 -13.37 -17.59 12.09
C PHE A 348 -12.43 -16.86 11.13
N GLY A 349 -11.92 -17.56 10.11
CA GLY A 349 -10.99 -17.01 9.12
C GLY A 349 -11.61 -15.94 8.22
N ARG A 350 -10.76 -15.35 7.37
CA ARG A 350 -11.14 -14.26 6.44
C ARG A 350 -12.20 -14.66 5.40
N THR A 351 -12.30 -15.95 5.11
CA THR A 351 -13.30 -16.50 4.19
C THR A 351 -14.70 -16.58 4.82
N ARG A 352 -14.78 -16.62 6.15
CA ARG A 352 -16.07 -16.59 6.87
C ARG A 352 -16.64 -15.18 6.97
N LEU A 353 -15.78 -14.23 7.35
CA LEU A 353 -16.10 -12.83 7.46
C LEU A 353 -14.82 -12.02 7.17
N PRO A 354 -14.81 -11.12 6.18
CA PRO A 354 -13.68 -10.23 5.93
C PRO A 354 -13.36 -9.36 7.16
N PRO A 355 -12.14 -8.78 7.24
CA PRO A 355 -11.83 -7.74 8.22
C PRO A 355 -12.84 -6.59 8.17
N GLN A 356 -13.46 -6.30 9.30
CA GLN A 356 -14.54 -5.31 9.39
C GLN A 356 -14.05 -3.88 9.60
N ALA A 357 -12.85 -3.69 10.17
CA ALA A 357 -12.24 -2.37 10.26
C ALA A 357 -11.61 -1.96 8.93
N LYS A 358 -11.90 -0.73 8.49
CA LYS A 358 -11.25 -0.07 7.36
C LYS A 358 -10.43 1.10 7.87
N ASP A 359 -9.15 1.14 7.56
CA ASP A 359 -8.31 2.29 7.87
C ASP A 359 -8.75 3.50 7.05
N ALA A 360 -8.78 4.67 7.70
CA ALA A 360 -9.31 5.89 7.12
C ALA A 360 -8.51 7.13 7.56
N ARG A 361 -8.67 8.19 6.77
CA ARG A 361 -8.22 9.56 7.05
C ARG A 361 -9.27 10.55 6.58
N LEU A 362 -9.19 11.78 7.08
CA LEU A 362 -10.07 12.85 6.63
C LEU A 362 -9.67 13.32 5.22
N SER A 363 -10.67 13.55 4.38
CA SER A 363 -10.48 14.16 3.07
C SER A 363 -10.19 15.64 3.18
N PHE A 364 -9.26 16.12 2.34
CA PHE A 364 -8.92 17.54 2.14
C PHE A 364 -8.35 18.26 3.37
N VAL A 365 -8.30 17.61 4.53
CA VAL A 365 -7.86 18.19 5.79
C VAL A 365 -6.97 17.20 6.52
N ARG A 366 -6.09 17.73 7.36
CA ARG A 366 -5.29 17.00 8.34
C ARG A 366 -5.53 17.64 9.70
N LEU A 367 -5.61 16.85 10.76
CA LEU A 367 -5.61 17.43 12.11
C LEU A 367 -4.32 18.21 12.31
N TYR A 368 -4.37 19.22 13.17
CA TYR A 368 -3.17 19.97 13.52
C TYR A 368 -2.11 19.02 14.10
N ASP A 369 -0.91 19.05 13.52
CA ASP A 369 0.23 18.18 13.81
C ASP A 369 1.52 18.99 14.04
N GLY A 370 1.38 20.29 14.35
CA GLY A 370 2.49 21.22 14.53
C GLY A 370 3.29 20.98 15.82
N LYS A 371 4.28 21.85 16.08
CA LYS A 371 5.20 21.71 17.21
C LYS A 371 4.54 21.90 18.58
N GLN A 372 3.44 22.64 18.62
CA GLN A 372 2.68 22.95 19.83
C GLN A 372 1.82 21.76 20.23
N ALA A 373 2.35 20.91 21.12
CA ALA A 373 1.70 19.68 21.56
C ALA A 373 0.26 19.88 22.10
N GLU A 374 -0.02 21.01 22.77
CA GLU A 374 -1.35 21.32 23.30
C GLU A 374 -2.41 21.37 22.19
N TYR A 375 -2.14 22.06 21.09
CA TYR A 375 -3.08 22.13 19.96
C TYR A 375 -3.22 20.79 19.22
N VAL A 376 -2.18 19.96 19.22
CA VAL A 376 -2.25 18.61 18.65
C VAL A 376 -3.17 17.72 19.49
N GLU A 377 -3.00 17.74 20.82
CA GLU A 377 -3.87 16.98 21.73
C GLU A 377 -5.32 17.51 21.71
N GLU A 378 -5.53 18.84 21.67
CA GLU A 378 -6.88 19.41 21.56
C GLU A 378 -7.58 18.99 20.26
N ALA A 379 -6.87 18.98 19.13
CA ALA A 379 -7.42 18.50 17.86
C ALA A 379 -7.78 17.00 17.91
N LEU A 380 -6.92 16.18 18.52
CA LEU A 380 -7.16 14.75 18.72
C LEU A 380 -8.36 14.51 19.65
N ASP A 381 -8.43 15.20 20.78
CA ASP A 381 -9.52 15.09 21.75
C ASP A 381 -10.84 15.56 21.17
N ARG A 382 -10.83 16.62 20.36
CA ARG A 382 -12.02 17.03 19.60
C ARG A 382 -12.50 15.93 18.67
N PHE A 383 -11.60 15.30 17.93
CA PHE A 383 -11.97 14.19 17.03
C PHE A 383 -12.45 12.96 17.80
N ARG A 384 -11.81 12.61 18.93
CA ARG A 384 -12.24 11.53 19.84
C ARG A 384 -13.63 11.79 20.40
N ALA A 385 -13.95 13.03 20.74
CA ALA A 385 -15.29 13.41 21.22
C ALA A 385 -16.37 13.22 20.14
N ILE A 386 -16.04 13.49 18.86
CA ILE A 386 -16.94 13.21 17.73
C ILE A 386 -17.07 11.70 17.51
N ALA A 387 -15.97 10.98 17.64
CA ALA A 387 -15.88 9.52 17.52
C ALA A 387 -16.36 8.77 18.77
N SER A 388 -17.16 9.40 19.65
CA SER A 388 -17.67 8.75 20.85
C SER A 388 -18.38 7.44 20.51
N GLU A 389 -18.25 6.46 21.40
CA GLU A 389 -18.75 5.11 21.19
C GLU A 389 -20.23 5.11 20.76
N GLY A 390 -20.52 4.51 19.60
CA GLY A 390 -21.88 4.39 19.05
C GLY A 390 -22.35 5.57 18.18
N SER A 391 -21.54 6.63 18.00
CA SER A 391 -21.87 7.73 17.10
C SER A 391 -21.94 7.24 15.65
N LYS A 392 -23.16 7.20 15.10
CA LYS A 392 -23.40 6.89 13.69
C LYS A 392 -23.09 8.10 12.84
N MET A 393 -22.49 7.86 11.69
CA MET A 393 -22.01 8.89 10.79
C MET A 393 -22.32 8.52 9.36
N ILE A 394 -22.41 9.51 8.49
CA ILE A 394 -22.43 9.31 7.05
C ILE A 394 -21.06 9.69 6.51
N ALA A 395 -20.40 8.78 5.79
CA ALA A 395 -19.11 9.05 5.16
C ALA A 395 -19.27 9.07 3.64
N ASN A 396 -18.83 10.14 2.98
CA ASN A 396 -18.53 10.07 1.55
C ASN A 396 -17.12 9.50 1.36
N ILE A 397 -16.99 8.45 0.57
CA ILE A 397 -15.70 7.90 0.17
C ILE A 397 -15.19 8.71 -1.03
N ASP A 398 -14.51 9.83 -0.75
CA ASP A 398 -14.01 10.73 -1.80
C ASP A 398 -12.88 10.09 -2.61
N TYR A 399 -12.04 9.31 -1.93
CA TYR A 399 -10.91 8.63 -2.52
C TYR A 399 -10.56 7.36 -1.75
N VAL A 400 -10.07 6.36 -2.47
CA VAL A 400 -9.51 5.14 -1.88
C VAL A 400 -8.05 5.12 -2.28
N GLU A 401 -7.17 5.19 -1.29
CA GLU A 401 -5.75 5.21 -1.52
C GLU A 401 -5.30 3.87 -2.15
N PRO A 402 -4.74 3.90 -3.38
CA PRO A 402 -4.30 2.68 -4.04
C PRO A 402 -3.19 1.98 -3.24
N GLY A 403 -3.26 0.65 -3.14
CA GLY A 403 -2.27 -0.15 -2.43
C GLY A 403 -2.54 -0.32 -0.94
N THR A 404 -2.73 0.78 -0.20
CA THR A 404 -3.05 0.73 1.24
C THR A 404 -4.54 0.42 1.49
N ASN A 405 -5.42 0.81 0.56
CA ASN A 405 -6.88 0.82 0.70
C ASN A 405 -7.37 1.73 1.84
N VAL A 406 -6.57 2.72 2.24
CA VAL A 406 -7.02 3.73 3.21
C VAL A 406 -8.12 4.55 2.57
N LEU A 407 -9.23 4.70 3.29
CA LEU A 407 -10.36 5.49 2.83
C LEU A 407 -10.13 6.96 3.18
N HIS A 408 -10.28 7.85 2.21
CA HIS A 408 -10.31 9.28 2.46
C HIS A 408 -11.77 9.72 2.52
N LEU A 409 -12.16 10.23 3.68
CA LEU A 409 -13.56 10.42 4.02
C LEU A 409 -13.91 11.88 4.27
N SER A 410 -15.00 12.33 3.66
CA SER A 410 -15.77 13.47 4.16
C SER A 410 -16.84 12.92 5.10
N LEU A 411 -16.69 13.19 6.39
CA LEU A 411 -17.59 12.69 7.43
C LEU A 411 -18.70 13.70 7.68
N TYR A 412 -19.90 13.18 7.91
CA TYR A 412 -21.09 13.97 8.18
C TYR A 412 -21.84 13.44 9.40
N ASP A 413 -22.33 14.38 10.20
CA ASP A 413 -23.25 14.10 11.30
C ASP A 413 -24.68 13.96 10.77
N PRO A 414 -25.30 12.76 10.83
CA PRO A 414 -26.66 12.53 10.34
C PRO A 414 -27.73 13.32 11.09
N GLU A 415 -27.43 13.80 12.30
CA GLU A 415 -28.36 14.61 13.11
C GLU A 415 -28.26 16.11 12.79
N SER A 416 -27.26 16.52 12.00
CA SER A 416 -27.09 17.92 11.62
C SER A 416 -28.28 18.40 10.78
N PRO A 417 -28.91 19.54 11.15
CA PRO A 417 -29.98 20.11 10.33
C PRO A 417 -29.45 20.45 8.95
N GLU A 418 -30.28 20.28 7.92
CA GLU A 418 -29.97 20.71 6.55
C GLU A 418 -28.75 20.01 5.91
N ILE A 419 -28.32 18.85 6.44
CA ILE A 419 -27.23 18.02 5.88
C ILE A 419 -27.40 17.84 4.37
N GLY A 420 -26.30 18.02 3.63
CA GLY A 420 -26.28 17.84 2.18
C GLY A 420 -26.84 19.00 1.35
N LYS A 421 -27.40 20.06 1.97
CA LYS A 421 -27.83 21.27 1.22
C LYS A 421 -26.65 22.12 0.75
N SER A 422 -25.55 22.11 1.49
CA SER A 422 -24.26 22.69 1.12
C SER A 422 -23.12 21.77 1.59
N PRO A 423 -21.91 21.89 1.01
CA PRO A 423 -20.76 21.06 1.41
C PRO A 423 -20.40 21.18 2.89
N GLU A 424 -20.54 22.37 3.47
CA GLU A 424 -20.22 22.65 4.88
C GLU A 424 -21.24 22.08 5.88
N GLN A 425 -22.51 21.95 5.50
CA GLN A 425 -23.57 21.68 6.46
C GLN A 425 -23.51 20.23 6.95
N GLY A 426 -23.29 20.07 8.26
CA GLY A 426 -23.11 18.78 8.91
C GLY A 426 -21.77 18.10 8.62
N CYS A 427 -20.88 18.74 7.85
CA CYS A 427 -19.57 18.17 7.51
C CYS A 427 -18.57 18.39 8.65
N ILE A 428 -18.09 17.29 9.22
CA ILE A 428 -17.14 17.31 10.33
C ILE A 428 -15.78 17.84 9.89
N ASN A 429 -15.34 17.50 8.67
CA ASN A 429 -14.09 18.04 8.12
C ASN A 429 -14.12 19.58 8.09
N TYR A 430 -15.27 20.16 7.75
CA TYR A 430 -15.48 21.61 7.79
C TYR A 430 -15.50 22.17 9.21
N GLU A 431 -16.25 21.56 10.13
CA GLU A 431 -16.28 22.04 11.52
C GLU A 431 -14.89 22.01 12.17
N LEU A 432 -14.08 20.97 11.93
CA LEU A 432 -12.70 20.90 12.42
C LEU A 432 -11.83 22.06 11.89
N THR A 433 -11.98 22.43 10.61
CA THR A 433 -11.27 23.61 10.06
C THR A 433 -11.77 24.93 10.64
N LYS A 434 -13.08 25.08 10.84
CA LYS A 434 -13.74 26.28 11.36
C LYS A 434 -13.50 26.50 12.86
N GLU A 435 -13.22 25.43 13.59
CA GLU A 435 -12.84 25.44 15.01
C GLU A 435 -11.31 25.55 15.20
N GLY A 436 -10.51 25.47 14.14
CA GLY A 436 -9.05 25.59 14.23
C GLY A 436 -8.33 24.33 14.71
N HIS A 437 -8.98 23.16 14.59
CA HIS A 437 -8.41 21.85 14.94
C HIS A 437 -7.80 21.12 13.73
N ALA A 438 -8.06 21.59 12.51
CA ALA A 438 -7.54 21.00 11.29
C ALA A 438 -7.00 22.06 10.33
N LEU A 439 -5.98 21.68 9.57
CA LEU A 439 -5.39 22.43 8.47
C LEU A 439 -5.80 21.81 7.13
N LEU A 440 -5.67 22.56 6.04
CA LEU A 440 -5.92 22.03 4.70
C LEU A 440 -4.81 21.06 4.30
N ASP A 441 -5.23 19.99 3.62
CA ASP A 441 -4.37 19.11 2.85
C ASP A 441 -4.72 19.28 1.37
N ASP A 442 -4.18 20.35 0.78
CA ASP A 442 -4.41 20.75 -0.61
C ASP A 442 -3.58 19.94 -1.63
N LYS A 443 -2.66 19.10 -1.13
CA LYS A 443 -1.79 18.23 -1.92
C LYS A 443 -2.49 16.93 -2.33
N VAL A 444 -3.69 16.64 -1.82
CA VAL A 444 -4.44 15.43 -2.19
C VAL A 444 -4.79 15.40 -3.69
N ARG A 445 -4.60 14.24 -4.33
CA ARG A 445 -4.76 14.06 -5.80
C ARG A 445 -6.14 14.43 -6.34
N TYR A 446 -7.16 14.36 -5.51
CA TYR A 446 -8.56 14.60 -5.86
C TYR A 446 -9.05 16.00 -5.44
N TRP A 447 -8.18 16.88 -4.93
CA TRP A 447 -8.55 18.24 -4.49
C TRP A 447 -9.38 19.01 -5.53
N LYS A 448 -8.85 19.07 -6.77
CA LYS A 448 -9.48 19.81 -7.89
C LYS A 448 -10.81 19.21 -8.34
N SER A 449 -11.08 17.96 -7.97
CA SER A 449 -12.31 17.25 -8.32
C SER A 449 -13.49 17.70 -7.44
N TYR A 450 -13.24 18.33 -6.30
CA TYR A 450 -14.26 18.77 -5.34
C TYR A 450 -14.18 20.28 -5.07
N PRO A 451 -14.35 21.14 -6.10
CA PRO A 451 -14.17 22.60 -5.95
C PRO A 451 -15.15 23.23 -4.95
N ARG A 452 -16.37 22.69 -4.82
CA ARG A 452 -17.35 23.20 -3.85
C ARG A 452 -16.94 22.90 -2.41
N MET A 453 -16.45 21.69 -2.15
CA MET A 453 -16.02 21.28 -0.81
C MET A 453 -14.73 22.00 -0.40
N THR A 454 -13.73 22.00 -1.27
CA THR A 454 -12.44 22.67 -0.98
C THR A 454 -12.60 24.17 -0.75
N GLN A 455 -13.47 24.85 -1.51
CA GLN A 455 -13.83 26.25 -1.24
C GLN A 455 -14.54 26.44 0.11
N ALA A 456 -15.38 25.49 0.54
CA ALA A 456 -16.02 25.55 1.85
C ALA A 456 -14.99 25.41 2.97
N LEU A 457 -14.08 24.44 2.88
CA LEU A 457 -12.99 24.23 3.82
C LEU A 457 -12.07 25.45 3.92
N GLN A 458 -11.75 26.10 2.79
CA GLN A 458 -10.98 27.35 2.78
C GLN A 458 -11.67 28.46 3.58
N ARG A 459 -13.01 28.59 3.46
CA ARG A 459 -13.80 29.53 4.28
C ARG A 459 -13.80 29.15 5.76
N GLY A 460 -13.75 27.85 6.06
CA GLY A 460 -13.61 27.35 7.44
C GLY A 460 -12.32 27.84 8.09
N ILE A 461 -11.18 27.63 7.41
CA ILE A 461 -9.87 28.12 7.86
C ILE A 461 -9.87 29.65 8.05
N GLU A 462 -10.39 30.40 7.08
CA GLU A 462 -10.46 31.86 7.18
C GLU A 462 -11.29 32.32 8.39
N ALA A 463 -12.39 31.62 8.68
CA ALA A 463 -13.21 31.88 9.86
C ALA A 463 -12.49 31.55 11.17
N ALA A 464 -11.65 30.52 11.21
CA ALA A 464 -10.84 30.18 12.38
C ALA A 464 -9.75 31.22 12.61
N LYS A 465 -9.05 31.66 11.55
CA LYS A 465 -8.06 32.74 11.59
C LYS A 465 -8.65 34.05 12.12
N THR A 466 -9.75 34.52 11.50
CA THR A 466 -10.42 35.77 11.89
C THR A 466 -10.91 35.77 13.34
N ARG A 467 -11.22 34.58 13.89
CA ARG A 467 -11.74 34.42 15.25
C ARG A 467 -10.70 33.91 16.25
N HIS A 468 -9.45 33.77 15.84
CA HIS A 468 -8.35 33.29 16.69
C HIS A 468 -8.70 31.97 17.41
N ARG A 469 -9.14 30.96 16.66
CA ARG A 469 -9.59 29.67 17.22
C ARG A 469 -8.54 28.58 17.08
N GLY A 470 -8.44 27.71 18.10
CA GLY A 470 -7.56 26.55 18.10
C GLY A 470 -6.12 26.96 17.83
N CYS A 471 -5.47 26.29 16.88
CA CYS A 471 -4.08 26.59 16.51
C CYS A 471 -3.84 28.01 15.95
N PHE A 472 -4.90 28.78 15.66
CA PHE A 472 -4.82 30.17 15.16
C PHE A 472 -4.90 31.25 16.25
N GLU A 473 -4.91 30.87 17.53
CA GLU A 473 -5.04 31.82 18.66
C GLU A 473 -3.98 32.93 18.62
N TYR A 474 -2.73 32.57 18.30
CA TYR A 474 -1.57 33.48 18.32
C TYR A 474 -1.06 33.91 16.94
N GLY A 475 -1.79 33.61 15.87
CA GLY A 475 -1.36 33.86 14.48
C GLY A 475 -1.54 32.62 13.62
N ASP A 476 -1.16 32.68 12.34
CA ASP A 476 -1.19 31.51 11.47
C ASP A 476 0.05 30.64 11.71
N PRO A 477 -0.08 29.42 12.27
CA PRO A 477 1.06 28.54 12.52
C PRO A 477 1.69 28.00 11.23
N THR A 478 1.10 28.26 10.06
CA THR A 478 1.64 27.89 8.75
C THR A 478 2.39 29.02 8.05
N GLU A 479 2.29 30.25 8.56
CA GLU A 479 3.11 31.38 8.10
C GLU A 479 4.44 31.30 8.87
N GLU A 480 5.56 31.08 8.17
CA GLU A 480 6.89 31.03 8.80
C GLU A 480 7.24 32.40 9.41
N ASP A 481 7.74 32.41 10.66
CA ASP A 481 8.35 33.58 11.33
C ASP A 481 9.74 33.92 10.76
#